data_AF-A0AAW0IJG4-F1
#
_entry.id   AF-A0AAW0IJG4-F1
#
_cell.length_a   1.000
_cell.length_b   1.000
_cell.length_c   1.000
_cell.angle_alpha   90.00
_cell.angle_beta   90.00
_cell.angle_gamma   90.00
#
_symmetry.space_group_name_H-M   'P 1'
#
loop_
_entity.id
_entity.type
_entity.pdbx_description
1 polymer ?
#
loop_
_entity_poly.entity_id
_entity_poly.type
_entity_poly.pdbx_seq_one_letter_code
_entity_poly.pdbx_strand_id
1 'polypeptide(L)'
;MFVCKEGWTMTEANVACFDLGYQQGALVTQRSFNISEELRLNSTECLNVRCRGVETSLAECIFTKRRTNSYQDLADVVCYTQDADSLTNQSFQCVNGKHIPQKRACDGVNDCGDQSDELCCKGCKDNAFHCKSGVCIPSRYECNGEVDCITGDDESNCKGEEIEEIEILTADMDTGTEYLPPEEANADAKILEE
;
A
#
# COMPACT_ATOMS: atom_id res chain seq x y z
N MET A 1 -1.76 -1.27 21.90
CA MET A 1 -0.55 -0.69 21.27
C MET A 1 -1.04 0.28 20.20
N PHE A 2 -0.40 1.43 20.01
CA PHE A 2 -0.82 2.41 19.00
C PHE A 2 -0.09 2.18 17.68
N VAL A 3 -0.58 2.77 16.58
CA VAL A 3 0.08 2.73 15.27
C VAL A 3 0.90 4.00 15.07
N CYS A 4 2.09 3.85 14.49
CA CYS A 4 2.98 4.97 14.20
C CYS A 4 2.41 5.82 13.06
N LYS A 5 2.44 7.14 13.20
CA LYS A 5 2.12 8.08 12.12
C LYS A 5 3.12 7.97 10.97
N GLU A 6 4.39 7.81 11.30
CA GLU A 6 5.44 7.59 10.31
C GLU A 6 5.25 6.21 9.69
N GLY A 7 5.08 6.16 8.37
CA GLY A 7 4.79 4.93 7.63
C GLY A 7 3.29 4.64 7.44
N TRP A 8 2.40 5.40 8.09
CA TRP A 8 0.95 5.26 7.88
C TRP A 8 0.51 5.96 6.59
N THR A 9 0.09 5.19 5.59
CA THR A 9 -0.33 5.70 4.28
C THR A 9 -1.81 5.41 4.00
N MET A 10 -2.30 5.86 2.84
CA MET A 10 -3.68 5.57 2.43
C MET A 10 -3.91 4.06 2.24
N THR A 11 -2.86 3.32 1.88
CA THR A 11 -2.90 1.86 1.69
C THR A 11 -3.34 1.15 2.97
N GLU A 12 -2.62 1.35 4.08
CA GLU A 12 -2.98 0.75 5.37
C GLU A 12 -4.32 1.28 5.89
N ALA A 13 -4.63 2.55 5.64
CA ALA A 13 -5.86 3.17 6.10
C ALA A 13 -7.11 2.60 5.41
N ASN A 14 -7.02 2.27 4.12
CA ASN A 14 -8.11 1.61 3.40
C ASN A 14 -8.40 0.23 3.99
N VAL A 15 -7.37 -0.58 4.24
CA VAL A 15 -7.50 -1.89 4.91
C VAL A 15 -8.10 -1.74 6.31
N ALA A 16 -7.61 -0.78 7.10
CA ALA A 16 -8.14 -0.50 8.43
C ALA A 16 -9.63 -0.16 8.43
N CYS A 17 -10.06 0.72 7.52
CA CYS A 17 -11.46 1.10 7.41
C CYS A 17 -12.34 -0.05 6.90
N PHE A 18 -11.81 -0.87 5.99
CA PHE A 18 -12.50 -2.06 5.51
C PHE A 18 -12.76 -3.07 6.64
N ASP A 19 -11.74 -3.36 7.46
CA ASP A 19 -11.82 -4.22 8.66
C ASP A 19 -12.85 -3.69 9.69
N LEU A 20 -13.00 -2.35 9.77
CA LEU A 20 -14.00 -1.68 10.60
C LEU A 20 -15.42 -1.65 9.98
N GLY A 21 -15.62 -2.21 8.79
CA GLY A 21 -16.91 -2.30 8.09
C GLY A 21 -17.20 -1.19 7.08
N TYR A 22 -16.28 -0.24 6.86
CA TYR A 22 -16.41 0.82 5.86
C TYR A 22 -15.91 0.32 4.50
N GLN A 23 -16.83 -0.21 3.70
CA GLN A 23 -16.53 -0.88 2.42
C GLN A 23 -15.84 0.02 1.36
N GLN A 24 -15.90 1.35 1.51
CA GLN A 24 -15.27 2.33 0.62
C GLN A 24 -13.88 2.80 1.12
N GLY A 25 -13.37 2.19 2.20
CA GLY A 25 -12.06 2.51 2.76
C GLY A 25 -11.98 3.86 3.47
N ALA A 26 -10.79 4.44 3.49
CA ALA A 26 -10.47 5.67 4.22
C ALA A 26 -10.72 6.92 3.37
N LEU A 27 -11.33 7.96 3.95
CA LEU A 27 -11.45 9.26 3.31
C LEU A 27 -10.11 10.02 3.33
N VAL A 28 -9.48 10.08 4.50
CA VAL A 28 -8.19 10.75 4.72
C VAL A 28 -7.44 10.11 5.90
N THR A 29 -6.11 10.18 5.86
CA THR A 29 -5.21 9.77 6.96
C THR A 29 -4.71 10.93 7.81
N GLN A 30 -5.16 12.16 7.51
CA GLN A 30 -4.75 13.35 8.21
C GLN A 30 -5.92 14.34 8.33
N ARG A 31 -6.66 14.23 9.43
CA ARG A 31 -7.22 15.41 10.07
C ARG A 31 -6.40 15.58 11.32
N SER A 32 -5.73 16.71 11.51
CA SER A 32 -5.05 17.02 12.77
C SER A 32 -6.07 16.98 13.92
N PHE A 33 -6.33 15.80 14.47
CA PHE A 33 -7.08 15.64 15.69
C PHE A 33 -6.11 16.09 16.77
N ASN A 34 -6.34 17.29 17.28
CA ASN A 34 -5.70 17.71 18.52
C ASN A 34 -6.22 16.80 19.61
N ILE A 35 -5.52 15.70 19.85
CA ILE A 35 -5.68 14.89 21.04
C ILE A 35 -5.44 15.85 22.21
N SER A 36 -6.46 16.07 23.03
CA SER A 36 -6.38 16.92 24.21
C SER A 36 -5.18 16.49 25.07
N GLU A 37 -4.41 17.44 25.61
CA GLU A 37 -3.19 17.21 26.41
C GLU A 37 -3.39 16.30 27.64
N GLU A 38 -4.64 15.97 27.97
CA GLU A 38 -5.01 15.04 29.04
C GLU A 38 -4.74 13.57 28.73
N LEU A 39 -4.63 13.18 27.45
CA LEU A 39 -4.19 11.84 27.05
C LEU A 39 -2.65 11.78 27.01
N ARG A 40 -2.02 11.89 28.19
CA ARG A 40 -0.59 11.59 28.36
C ARG A 40 -0.34 10.11 28.12
N LEU A 41 -0.15 9.75 26.87
CA LEU A 41 0.29 8.42 26.48
C LEU A 41 1.74 8.26 26.93
N ASN A 42 1.92 7.57 28.06
CA ASN A 42 3.24 7.25 28.62
C ASN A 42 4.01 6.18 27.82
N SER A 43 3.53 5.79 26.64
CA SER A 43 4.15 4.79 25.80
C SER A 43 4.72 5.47 24.56
N THR A 44 6.03 5.37 24.40
CA THR A 44 6.77 5.73 23.18
C THR A 44 6.81 4.57 22.17
N GLU A 45 6.05 3.51 22.42
CA GLU A 45 6.03 2.32 21.58
C GLU A 45 4.81 2.36 20.66
N CYS A 46 5.07 2.23 19.36
CA CYS A 46 4.04 2.11 18.34
C CYS A 46 4.33 0.93 17.41
N LEU A 47 3.31 0.53 16.67
CA LEU A 47 3.38 -0.44 15.60
C LEU A 47 3.48 0.29 14.28
N ASN A 48 4.52 0.01 13.51
CA ASN A 48 4.56 0.34 12.10
C ASN A 48 3.85 -0.79 11.35
N VAL A 49 2.84 -0.42 10.56
CA VAL A 49 2.02 -1.35 9.79
C VAL A 49 2.39 -1.17 8.33
N ARG A 50 2.57 -2.28 7.60
CA ARG A 50 2.77 -2.25 6.15
C ARG A 50 1.80 -3.22 5.50
N CYS A 51 0.96 -2.67 4.63
CA CYS A 51 0.01 -3.44 3.82
C CYS A 51 0.33 -3.24 2.33
N ARG A 52 -0.09 -4.18 1.49
CA ARG A 52 -0.12 -4.07 0.02
C ARG A 52 -1.31 -3.24 -0.47
N GLY A 53 -2.42 -3.25 0.27
CA GLY A 53 -3.65 -2.53 -0.02
C GLY A 53 -4.77 -3.37 -0.64
N VAL A 54 -4.63 -4.69 -0.64
CA VAL A 54 -5.63 -5.66 -1.14
C VAL A 54 -6.15 -6.58 -0.04
N GLU A 55 -5.57 -6.48 1.15
CA GLU A 55 -5.94 -7.24 2.33
C GLU A 55 -7.35 -6.91 2.81
N THR A 56 -7.99 -7.88 3.42
CA THR A 56 -9.34 -7.74 3.98
C THR A 56 -9.33 -7.39 5.46
N SER A 57 -8.20 -7.61 6.13
CA SER A 57 -8.01 -7.26 7.53
C SER A 57 -6.58 -6.82 7.79
N LEU A 58 -6.39 -5.90 8.75
CA LEU A 58 -5.06 -5.51 9.19
C LEU A 58 -4.26 -6.70 9.75
N ALA A 59 -4.90 -7.79 10.15
CA ALA A 59 -4.25 -9.00 10.61
C ALA A 59 -3.40 -9.70 9.52
N GLU A 60 -3.64 -9.40 8.25
CA GLU A 60 -2.87 -9.93 7.11
C GLU A 60 -1.61 -9.08 6.82
N CYS A 61 -1.55 -7.86 7.35
CA CYS A 61 -0.44 -6.94 7.14
C CYS A 61 0.77 -7.24 8.03
N ILE A 62 1.92 -6.70 7.66
CA ILE A 62 3.17 -6.84 8.42
C ILE A 62 3.22 -5.81 9.55
N PHE A 63 3.56 -6.27 10.76
CA PHE A 63 3.71 -5.41 11.94
C PHE A 63 5.16 -5.40 12.42
N THR A 64 5.74 -4.20 12.55
CA THR A 64 7.05 -4.01 13.18
C THR A 64 6.94 -3.06 14.37
N LYS A 65 7.59 -3.40 15.48
CA LYS A 65 7.58 -2.55 16.68
C LYS A 65 8.62 -1.44 16.52
N ARG A 66 8.19 -0.19 16.73
CA ARG A 66 9.06 0.99 16.64
C ARG A 66 8.94 1.83 17.91
N ARG A 67 10.04 2.50 18.27
CA ARG A 67 10.04 3.54 19.31
C ARG A 67 9.99 4.91 18.66
N THR A 68 9.06 5.75 19.10
CA THR A 68 8.96 7.16 18.69
C THR A 68 9.63 8.07 19.71
N ASN A 69 10.02 9.24 19.25
CA ASN A 69 10.58 10.28 20.11
C ASN A 69 9.48 11.16 20.74
N SER A 70 8.23 11.07 20.27
CA SER A 70 7.11 11.89 20.73
C SER A 70 5.76 11.13 20.67
N TYR A 71 4.79 11.60 21.47
CA TYR A 71 3.40 11.13 21.50
C TYR A 71 2.53 11.72 20.36
N GLN A 72 3.05 12.70 19.64
CA GLN A 72 2.39 13.31 18.47
C GLN A 72 2.53 12.48 17.19
N ASP A 73 3.23 11.34 17.27
CA ASP A 73 3.56 10.46 16.14
C ASP A 73 2.61 9.26 16.06
N LEU A 74 1.33 9.46 16.38
CA LEU A 74 0.31 8.42 16.27
C LEU A 74 -0.52 8.61 14.99
N ALA A 75 -0.82 7.50 14.33
CA ALA A 75 -1.64 7.48 13.13
C ALA A 75 -3.10 7.82 13.44
N ASP A 76 -3.72 8.59 12.54
CA ASP A 76 -5.16 8.83 12.50
C ASP A 76 -5.77 8.32 11.20
N VAL A 77 -7.06 8.02 11.24
CA VAL A 77 -7.83 7.63 10.06
C VAL A 77 -9.25 8.15 10.17
N VAL A 78 -9.77 8.67 9.07
CA VAL A 78 -11.19 9.00 8.90
C VAL A 78 -11.73 8.08 7.82
N CYS A 79 -12.64 7.18 8.19
CA CYS A 79 -13.28 6.29 7.22
C CYS A 79 -14.31 7.04 6.37
N TYR A 80 -14.43 6.64 5.11
CA TYR A 80 -15.33 7.29 4.17
C TYR A 80 -16.80 7.00 4.53
N THR A 81 -17.63 8.04 4.47
CA THR A 81 -19.09 7.94 4.57
C THR A 81 -19.71 8.72 3.43
N GLN A 82 -20.89 8.31 2.95
CA GLN A 82 -21.56 8.95 1.81
C GLN A 82 -21.91 10.43 2.09
N ASP A 83 -22.09 10.81 3.35
CA ASP A 83 -22.35 12.18 3.77
C ASP A 83 -21.10 13.08 3.79
N ALA A 84 -19.90 12.50 3.64
CA ALA A 84 -18.64 13.24 3.62
C ALA A 84 -18.34 13.89 2.25
N ASP A 85 -19.25 13.72 1.28
CA ASP A 85 -19.04 14.12 -0.11
C ASP A 85 -19.28 15.61 -0.32
N SER A 86 -18.20 16.40 -0.28
CA SER A 86 -18.20 17.71 -0.91
C SER A 86 -17.81 17.53 -2.38
N LEU A 87 -18.82 17.29 -3.23
CA LEU A 87 -18.66 17.31 -4.69
C LEU A 87 -18.14 18.69 -5.11
N THR A 88 -16.82 18.80 -5.22
CA THR A 88 -16.19 19.90 -5.95
C THR A 88 -16.15 19.54 -7.43
N ASN A 89 -16.15 20.53 -8.33
CA ASN A 89 -16.12 20.33 -9.79
C ASN A 89 -14.88 19.58 -10.34
N GLN A 90 -14.02 19.03 -9.46
CA GLN A 90 -12.80 18.30 -9.78
C GLN A 90 -12.70 17.01 -8.93
N SER A 91 -13.78 16.23 -8.85
CA SER A 91 -13.76 14.90 -8.24
C SER A 91 -13.55 13.80 -9.30
N PHE A 92 -12.83 12.76 -8.91
CA PHE A 92 -12.76 11.48 -9.59
C PHE A 92 -13.64 10.49 -8.82
N GLN A 93 -14.45 9.72 -9.54
CA GLN A 93 -15.30 8.69 -8.95
C GLN A 93 -14.64 7.32 -9.12
N CYS A 94 -14.36 6.68 -7.99
CA CYS A 94 -13.87 5.31 -7.91
C CYS A 94 -14.95 4.31 -8.35
N VAL A 95 -14.55 3.09 -8.71
CA VAL A 95 -15.49 2.01 -9.10
C VAL A 95 -16.39 1.62 -7.93
N ASN A 96 -15.86 1.59 -6.70
CA ASN A 96 -16.63 1.36 -5.48
C ASN A 96 -17.57 2.52 -5.06
N GLY A 97 -17.64 3.61 -5.84
CA GLY A 97 -18.52 4.75 -5.62
C GLY A 97 -17.96 5.85 -4.71
N LYS A 98 -16.75 5.69 -4.16
CA LYS A 98 -16.04 6.74 -3.43
C LYS A 98 -15.66 7.90 -4.36
N HIS A 99 -15.74 9.13 -3.86
CA HIS A 99 -15.21 10.30 -4.55
C HIS A 99 -13.89 10.76 -3.94
N ILE A 100 -12.88 10.96 -4.79
CA ILE A 100 -11.57 11.49 -4.41
C ILE A 100 -11.27 12.76 -5.23
N PRO A 101 -10.37 13.65 -4.78
CA PRO A 101 -9.93 14.77 -5.60
C PRO A 101 -9.27 14.30 -6.90
N GLN A 102 -9.54 14.93 -8.03
CA GLN A 102 -8.97 14.57 -9.35
C GLN A 102 -7.43 14.51 -9.34
N LYS A 103 -6.77 15.27 -8.45
CA LYS A 103 -5.32 15.24 -8.30
C LYS A 103 -4.78 13.91 -7.78
N ARG A 104 -5.57 13.17 -6.98
CA ARG A 104 -5.22 11.86 -6.40
C ARG A 104 -5.23 10.73 -7.42
N ALA A 105 -6.07 10.82 -8.46
CA ALA A 105 -6.04 9.80 -9.49
C ALA A 105 -4.71 9.78 -10.26
N CYS A 106 -4.17 8.59 -10.52
CA CYS A 106 -2.90 8.36 -11.21
C CYS A 106 -1.69 8.96 -10.47
N ASP A 107 -1.66 8.95 -9.13
CA ASP A 107 -0.53 9.44 -8.33
C ASP A 107 0.36 8.32 -7.75
N GLY A 108 0.08 7.07 -8.13
CA GLY A 108 0.75 5.86 -7.65
C GLY A 108 0.23 5.37 -6.30
N VAL A 109 -0.80 6.00 -5.72
CA VAL A 109 -1.42 5.59 -4.46
C VAL A 109 -2.82 5.04 -4.74
N ASN A 110 -3.14 3.89 -4.14
CA ASN A 110 -4.50 3.37 -4.16
C ASN A 110 -5.39 4.17 -3.19
N ASP A 111 -5.80 5.38 -3.57
CA ASP A 111 -6.72 6.19 -2.77
C ASP A 111 -8.14 5.62 -2.80
N CYS A 112 -8.54 4.94 -3.88
CA CYS A 112 -9.88 4.34 -3.96
C CYS A 112 -10.07 3.12 -3.03
N GLY A 113 -9.01 2.38 -2.75
CA GLY A 113 -9.05 1.10 -2.03
C GLY A 113 -9.34 -0.11 -2.93
N ASP A 114 -9.72 0.13 -4.19
CA ASP A 114 -9.99 -0.88 -5.22
C ASP A 114 -9.11 -0.70 -6.49
N GLN A 115 -8.05 0.13 -6.39
CA GLN A 115 -7.11 0.51 -7.45
C GLN A 115 -7.73 1.24 -8.65
N SER A 116 -9.02 1.59 -8.61
CA SER A 116 -9.71 2.15 -9.78
C SER A 116 -9.17 3.51 -10.24
N ASP A 117 -8.50 4.25 -9.36
CA ASP A 117 -7.79 5.49 -9.63
C ASP A 117 -6.45 5.32 -10.35
N GLU A 118 -5.83 4.14 -10.28
CA GLU A 118 -4.47 3.88 -10.76
C GLU A 118 -4.40 3.01 -12.02
N LEU A 119 -5.50 2.34 -12.40
CA LEU A 119 -5.52 1.35 -13.49
C LEU A 119 -5.77 1.92 -14.90
N CYS A 120 -6.10 3.21 -15.05
CA CYS A 120 -6.54 3.81 -16.31
C CYS A 120 -5.81 5.13 -16.65
N CYS A 121 -4.49 5.10 -16.50
CA CYS A 121 -3.63 6.29 -16.55
C CYS A 121 -2.87 6.42 -17.87
N LYS A 122 -2.97 7.60 -18.49
CA LYS A 122 -2.16 7.96 -19.67
C LYS A 122 -0.73 8.41 -19.32
N GLY A 123 -0.52 8.69 -18.05
CA GLY A 123 0.74 9.09 -17.44
C GLY A 123 0.48 9.30 -15.95
N CYS A 124 1.51 9.12 -15.14
CA CYS A 124 1.41 9.29 -13.69
C CYS A 124 1.74 10.71 -13.27
N LYS A 125 1.19 11.10 -12.13
CA LYS A 125 1.53 12.32 -11.41
C LYS A 125 2.62 12.04 -10.40
N ASP A 126 3.16 13.13 -9.87
CA ASP A 126 4.26 13.10 -8.92
C ASP A 126 5.42 12.25 -9.45
N ASN A 127 6.05 11.45 -8.61
CA ASN A 127 7.19 10.59 -8.99
C ASN A 127 6.78 9.13 -9.21
N ALA A 128 5.48 8.82 -9.34
CA ALA A 128 5.01 7.45 -9.53
C ALA A 128 5.50 6.85 -10.86
N PHE A 129 5.71 5.53 -10.87
CA PHE A 129 6.17 4.81 -12.06
C PHE A 129 4.99 4.47 -12.96
N HIS A 130 5.13 4.73 -14.26
CA HIS A 130 4.09 4.48 -15.25
C HIS A 130 4.38 3.20 -16.03
N CYS A 131 3.65 2.14 -15.73
CA CYS A 131 3.71 0.91 -16.50
C CYS A 131 3.23 1.17 -17.94
N LYS A 132 3.82 0.47 -18.93
CA LYS A 132 3.34 0.51 -20.33
C LYS A 132 1.88 0.09 -20.51
N SER A 133 1.34 -0.68 -19.57
CA SER A 133 -0.06 -1.09 -19.51
C SER A 133 -1.04 0.06 -19.23
N GLY A 134 -0.55 1.23 -18.78
CA GLY A 134 -1.38 2.34 -18.34
C GLY A 134 -1.70 2.33 -16.85
N VAL A 135 -0.94 1.57 -16.05
CA VAL A 135 -1.06 1.52 -14.58
C VAL A 135 -0.01 2.42 -13.93
N CYS A 136 -0.37 3.08 -12.84
CA CYS A 136 0.56 3.82 -11.98
C CYS A 136 0.84 3.04 -10.71
N ILE A 137 2.12 2.87 -10.38
CA ILE A 137 2.57 2.20 -9.14
C ILE A 137 3.48 3.13 -8.32
N PRO A 138 3.59 2.92 -7.00
CA PRO A 138 4.53 3.67 -6.17
C PRO A 138 5.97 3.56 -6.70
N SER A 139 6.76 4.63 -6.65
CA SER A 139 8.16 4.59 -7.11
C SER A 139 9.02 3.57 -6.37
N ARG A 140 8.65 3.24 -5.12
CA ARG A 140 9.33 2.21 -4.32
C ARG A 140 9.15 0.78 -4.85
N TYR A 141 8.24 0.59 -5.80
CA TYR A 141 8.00 -0.69 -6.46
C TYR A 141 8.78 -0.82 -7.78
N GLU A 142 9.52 0.23 -8.18
CA GLU A 142 10.53 0.06 -9.22
C GLU A 142 11.76 -0.62 -8.59
N CYS A 143 12.15 -1.78 -9.13
CA CYS A 143 13.31 -2.54 -8.70
C CYS A 143 13.23 -3.08 -7.26
N ASN A 144 12.04 -3.50 -6.83
CA ASN A 144 11.83 -4.09 -5.51
C ASN A 144 11.96 -5.63 -5.50
N GLY A 145 12.17 -6.27 -6.66
CA GLY A 145 12.24 -7.72 -6.81
C GLY A 145 10.89 -8.40 -7.05
N GLU A 146 9.79 -7.65 -7.08
CA GLU A 146 8.43 -8.12 -7.38
C GLU A 146 7.95 -7.53 -8.70
N VAL A 147 7.26 -8.33 -9.51
CA VAL A 147 6.64 -7.84 -10.75
C VAL A 147 5.26 -7.27 -10.45
N ASP A 148 5.17 -5.95 -10.32
CA ASP A 148 3.93 -5.21 -10.05
C ASP A 148 3.24 -4.75 -11.35
N CYS A 149 4.02 -4.41 -12.39
CA CYS A 149 3.46 -4.16 -13.72
C CYS A 149 3.16 -5.49 -14.45
N ILE A 150 1.99 -5.62 -15.07
CA ILE A 150 1.68 -6.79 -15.94
C ILE A 150 2.66 -6.96 -17.12
N THR A 151 3.35 -5.88 -17.48
CA THR A 151 4.38 -5.83 -18.53
C THR A 151 5.79 -6.14 -18.00
N GLY A 152 5.99 -6.18 -16.68
CA GLY A 152 7.26 -6.44 -15.99
C GLY A 152 8.36 -5.40 -16.25
N ASP A 153 7.99 -4.19 -16.67
CA ASP A 153 8.93 -3.14 -17.01
C ASP A 153 9.55 -2.42 -15.79
N ASP A 154 8.86 -2.46 -14.66
CA ASP A 154 9.32 -2.04 -13.33
C ASP A 154 10.58 -2.78 -12.87
N GLU A 155 10.73 -4.06 -13.22
CA GLU A 155 11.87 -4.89 -12.81
C GLU A 155 12.93 -5.09 -13.92
N SER A 156 12.74 -4.48 -15.09
CA SER A 156 13.51 -4.80 -16.30
C SER A 156 14.87 -4.11 -16.43
N ASN A 157 15.15 -3.05 -15.66
CA ASN A 157 16.36 -2.22 -15.80
C ASN A 157 16.98 -1.84 -14.44
N CYS A 158 16.97 -2.78 -13.51
CA CYS A 158 17.48 -2.59 -12.17
C CYS A 158 19.00 -2.72 -12.14
N LYS A 159 19.67 -1.71 -11.58
CA LYS A 159 21.08 -1.82 -11.22
C LYS A 159 21.10 -2.48 -9.85
N GLY A 160 21.53 -3.73 -9.78
CA GLY A 160 21.41 -4.54 -8.56
C GLY A 160 21.90 -3.81 -7.31
N GLU A 161 20.98 -3.55 -6.38
CA GLU A 161 21.27 -3.16 -5.01
C GLU A 161 20.64 -4.19 -4.06
N GLU A 162 21.42 -4.55 -3.04
CA GLU A 162 21.14 -5.61 -2.07
C GLU A 162 19.93 -5.26 -1.18
N ILE A 163 19.03 -6.22 -0.96
CA ILE A 163 17.86 -6.08 -0.07
C ILE A 163 18.33 -6.21 1.39
N GLU A 164 18.09 -5.19 2.23
CA GLU A 164 18.37 -5.25 3.68
C GLU A 164 17.32 -6.12 4.41
N GLU A 165 17.76 -7.22 5.04
CA GLU A 165 16.92 -8.06 5.91
C GLU A 165 16.48 -7.28 7.17
N ILE A 166 15.17 -7.07 7.35
CA ILE A 166 14.57 -6.51 8.57
C ILE A 166 14.02 -7.64 9.44
N GLU A 167 14.27 -7.61 10.75
CA GLU A 167 13.77 -8.56 11.74
C GLU A 167 12.24 -8.43 11.91
N ILE A 168 11.45 -9.29 11.25
CA ILE A 168 9.97 -9.21 11.18
C ILE A 168 9.34 -9.95 12.38
N LEU A 169 8.37 -9.33 13.07
CA LEU A 169 7.64 -9.94 14.20
C LEU A 169 6.48 -10.85 13.77
N THR A 170 6.18 -10.88 12.47
CA THR A 170 5.18 -11.74 11.82
C THR A 170 5.83 -12.38 10.61
N ALA A 171 5.66 -13.69 10.42
CA ALA A 171 6.01 -14.32 9.15
C ALA A 171 5.16 -13.65 8.06
N ASP A 172 5.82 -13.04 7.09
CA ASP A 172 5.17 -12.44 5.94
C ASP A 172 4.43 -13.54 5.17
N MET A 173 3.09 -13.53 5.22
CA MET A 173 2.26 -14.48 4.47
C MET A 173 2.32 -14.24 2.95
N ASP A 174 2.96 -13.15 2.50
CA ASP A 174 3.14 -12.78 1.09
C ASP A 174 4.48 -13.28 0.50
N THR A 175 5.40 -13.84 1.31
CA THR A 175 6.62 -14.51 0.80
C THR A 175 6.37 -15.91 0.22
N GLY A 176 5.14 -16.16 -0.22
CA GLY A 176 4.63 -17.45 -0.72
C GLY A 176 4.85 -17.73 -2.21
N THR A 177 5.78 -17.06 -2.88
CA THR A 177 6.28 -17.49 -4.20
C THR A 177 7.66 -18.12 -4.06
N GLU A 178 7.66 -19.44 -4.09
CA GLU A 178 8.82 -20.32 -4.22
C GLU A 178 9.67 -19.90 -5.43
N TYR A 179 10.69 -19.06 -5.20
CA TYR A 179 11.78 -18.86 -6.15
C TYR A 179 12.54 -20.19 -6.24
N LEU A 180 12.20 -21.01 -7.24
CA LEU A 180 13.05 -22.12 -7.64
C LEU A 180 14.37 -21.52 -8.17
N PRO A 181 15.54 -21.85 -7.58
CA PRO A 181 16.81 -21.36 -8.05
C PRO A 181 17.05 -21.81 -9.52
N PRO A 182 17.74 -21.00 -10.34
CA PRO A 182 17.94 -21.28 -11.76
C PRO A 182 19.03 -22.34 -12.03
N GLU A 183 19.02 -23.46 -11.31
CA GLU A 183 19.90 -24.62 -11.57
C GLU A 183 19.18 -25.97 -11.78
N GLU A 184 17.85 -26.03 -11.83
CA GLU A 184 17.13 -27.26 -12.22
C GLU A 184 16.31 -27.14 -13.52
N ALA A 185 16.65 -26.18 -14.39
CA ALA A 185 16.08 -26.09 -15.74
C ALA A 185 16.83 -26.92 -16.80
N ASN A 186 17.51 -28.01 -16.41
CA ASN A 186 18.17 -28.90 -17.38
C ASN A 186 18.23 -30.36 -16.95
N ALA A 187 17.07 -30.98 -16.71
CA ALA A 187 16.88 -32.42 -16.80
C ALA A 187 15.38 -32.75 -16.85
N ASP A 188 14.77 -32.73 -18.04
CA ASP A 188 13.70 -33.65 -18.47
C ASP A 188 12.99 -33.17 -19.74
N ALA A 189 13.78 -32.95 -20.80
CA ALA A 189 13.26 -32.86 -22.16
C ALA A 189 13.99 -33.88 -23.05
N LYS A 190 13.79 -35.18 -22.77
CA LYS A 190 13.95 -36.20 -23.81
C LYS A 190 13.16 -37.47 -23.51
N ILE A 191 12.41 -37.87 -24.54
CA ILE A 191 11.84 -39.19 -24.84
C ILE A 191 10.43 -39.42 -24.29
N LEU A 192 9.44 -39.14 -25.15
CA LEU A 192 8.35 -40.07 -25.50
C LEU A 192 7.65 -39.52 -26.77
N GLU A 193 8.20 -39.81 -27.96
CA GLU A 193 7.43 -40.09 -29.18
C GLU A 193 8.28 -41.04 -30.05
N GLU A 194 7.70 -42.24 -30.26
CA GLU A 194 8.00 -43.35 -31.20
C GLU A 194 9.44 -43.80 -31.49
#